data_AF-A0A249P9S2-F1
#
_entry.id   AF-A0A249P9S2-F1
#
_cell.length_a   1.000
_cell.length_b   1.000
_cell.length_c   1.000
_cell.angle_alpha   90.00
_cell.angle_beta   90.00
_cell.angle_gamma   90.00
#
_symmetry.space_group_name_H-M   'P 1'
#
loop_
_entity.id
_entity.type
_entity.pdbx_description
1 polymer ?
#
loop_
_entity_poly.entity_id
_entity_poly.type
_entity_poly.pdbx_seq_one_letter_code
_entity_poly.pdbx_strand_id
1 'polypeptide(L)' 'MSEPVPMMLTTEEGEELPIVCLLDDDGDETDDLDDAAFAVCQTGDGRLLAFEITSCEEMTVH' A
#
# COMPACT_ATOMS: atom_id res chain seq x y z
N MET A 1 10.19 -9.56 -19.94
CA MET A 1 10.18 -9.83 -18.49
C MET A 1 9.47 -8.62 -17.91
N SER A 2 8.23 -8.79 -17.45
CA SER A 2 7.54 -7.68 -16.79
C SER A 2 8.17 -7.54 -15.41
N GLU A 3 8.82 -6.41 -15.17
CA GLU A 3 9.32 -6.06 -13.85
C GLU A 3 8.12 -5.99 -12.89
N PRO A 4 8.23 -6.48 -11.64
CA PRO A 4 7.18 -6.29 -10.65
C PRO A 4 7.00 -4.79 -10.44
N VAL A 5 5.79 -4.30 -10.68
CA VAL A 5 5.45 -2.89 -10.43
C VAL A 5 5.55 -2.66 -8.92
N PRO A 6 6.45 -1.78 -8.45
CA PRO A 6 6.50 -1.43 -7.04
C PRO A 6 5.19 -0.76 -6.63
N MET A 7 4.54 -1.26 -5.58
CA MET A 7 3.35 -0.61 -5.01
C MET A 7 3.77 0.69 -4.33
N MET A 8 3.26 1.82 -4.82
CA MET A 8 3.50 3.15 -4.25
C MET A 8 2.18 3.75 -3.78
N LEU A 9 2.20 4.37 -2.61
CA LEU A 9 1.09 5.13 -2.08
C LEU A 9 1.32 6.61 -2.37
N THR A 10 0.35 7.26 -3.00
CA THR A 10 0.36 8.71 -3.18
C THR A 10 -0.52 9.36 -2.11
N THR A 11 0.08 10.16 -1.25
CA THR A 11 -0.68 10.91 -0.23
C THR A 11 -1.50 12.05 -0.87
N GLU A 12 -2.44 12.63 -0.14
CA GLU A 12 -3.19 13.82 -0.60
C GLU A 12 -2.28 15.01 -0.92
N GLU A 13 -1.10 15.07 -0.31
CA GLU A 13 -0.08 16.09 -0.56
C GLU A 13 0.73 15.81 -1.85
N GLY A 14 0.50 14.66 -2.49
CA GLY A 14 1.20 14.22 -3.70
C GLY A 14 2.55 13.57 -3.41
N GLU A 15 2.82 13.16 -2.17
CA GLU A 15 4.04 12.44 -1.83
C GLU A 15 3.93 10.97 -2.21
N GLU A 16 4.93 10.46 -2.90
CA GLU A 16 5.04 9.06 -3.28
C GLU A 16 5.82 8.31 -2.18
N LEU A 17 5.12 7.44 -1.46
CA LEU A 17 5.69 6.63 -0.41
C LEU A 17 5.75 5.16 -0.86
N PRO A 18 6.92 4.49 -0.78
CA PRO A 18 7.01 3.08 -1.12
C PRO A 18 6.30 2.25 -0.06
N ILE A 19 5.36 1.41 -0.50
CA ILE A 19 4.72 0.41 0.34
C ILE A 19 5.74 -0.70 0.58
N VAL A 20 6.05 -0.96 1.85
CA VAL A 20 7.01 -1.98 2.26
C VAL A 20 6.33 -3.26 2.74
N CYS A 21 5.06 -3.17 3.16
CA CYS A 21 4.29 -4.27 3.70
C CYS A 21 2.79 -3.93 3.63
N LEU A 22 1.93 -4.93 3.48
CA LEU A 22 0.48 -4.82 3.59
C LEU A 22 0.04 -5.66 4.79
N LEU A 23 -0.93 -5.16 5.55
CA LEU A 23 -1.50 -5.88 6.69
C LEU A 23 -3.01 -6.05 6.49
N ASP A 24 -3.53 -7.20 6.88
CA ASP A 24 -4.97 -7.48 6.98
C ASP A 24 -5.60 -6.77 8.20
N ASP A 25 -6.92 -6.84 8.36
CA ASP A 25 -7.69 -6.29 9.50
C ASP A 25 -7.19 -6.82 10.87
N ASP A 26 -6.75 -8.08 10.94
CA ASP A 26 -6.15 -8.65 12.16
C ASP A 26 -4.71 -8.15 12.43
N GLY A 27 -4.10 -7.43 11.47
CA GLY A 27 -2.75 -6.88 11.56
C GLY A 27 -1.63 -7.85 11.15
N ASP A 28 -1.99 -8.96 10.52
CA ASP A 28 -1.05 -9.91 9.93
C ASP A 28 -0.60 -9.48 8.52
N GLU A 29 0.63 -9.83 8.14
CA GLU A 29 1.17 -9.54 6.80
C GLU A 29 0.42 -10.33 5.73
N THR A 30 -0.02 -9.62 4.68
CA THR A 30 -0.73 -10.18 3.53
C THR A 30 -0.11 -9.72 2.21
N ASP A 31 -0.26 -10.52 1.16
CA ASP A 31 0.12 -10.16 -0.22
C ASP A 31 -1.12 -9.86 -1.09
N ASP A 32 -2.32 -10.16 -0.58
CA ASP A 32 -3.59 -9.91 -1.24
C ASP A 32 -4.05 -8.47 -0.94
N LEU A 33 -4.05 -7.62 -1.96
CA LEU A 33 -4.51 -6.22 -1.84
C LEU A 33 -6.02 -6.12 -1.50
N ASP A 34 -6.80 -7.13 -1.88
CA ASP A 34 -8.25 -7.20 -1.59
C ASP A 34 -8.52 -7.50 -0.11
N ASP A 35 -7.60 -8.24 0.53
CA ASP A 35 -7.63 -8.59 1.94
C ASP A 35 -6.93 -7.52 2.80
N ALA A 36 -5.95 -6.81 2.23
CA ALA A 36 -5.21 -5.77 2.92
C ALA A 36 -6.13 -4.64 3.45
N ALA A 37 -6.14 -4.49 4.77
CA ALA A 37 -6.79 -3.39 5.47
C ALA A 37 -5.84 -2.21 5.73
N PHE A 38 -4.52 -2.46 5.77
CA PHE A 38 -3.52 -1.41 6.01
C PHE A 38 -2.34 -1.51 5.04
N ALA A 39 -1.89 -0.36 4.53
CA ALA A 39 -0.64 -0.23 3.78
C ALA A 39 0.44 0.40 4.66
N VAL A 40 1.53 -0.33 4.88
CA VAL A 40 2.70 0.17 5.62
C VAL A 40 3.70 0.76 4.64
N CYS A 41 3.99 2.05 4.80
CA CYS A 41 4.98 2.77 4.03
C CYS A 41 6.17 3.16 4.90
N GLN A 42 7.36 3.23 4.30
CA GLN A 42 8.55 3.74 4.98
C GLN A 42 8.91 5.14 4.47
N THR A 43 9.03 6.11 5.38
CA THR A 43 9.49 7.45 5.05
C THR A 43 11.02 7.49 4.90
N GLY A 44 11.53 8.52 4.21
CA GLY A 44 12.98 8.75 4.06
C GLY A 44 13.73 8.91 5.40
N ASP A 45 13.03 9.29 6.46
CA ASP A 45 13.56 9.40 7.83
C ASP A 45 13.57 8.06 8.60
N GLY A 46 13.15 6.95 7.97
CA GLY A 46 13.12 5.62 8.57
C GLY A 46 11.92 5.37 9.49
N ARG A 47 10.87 6.20 9.41
CA ARG A 47 9.62 5.97 10.14
C ARG A 47 8.69 5.10 9.30
N LEU A 48 7.92 4.26 9.98
CA LEU A 48 6.86 3.47 9.35
C LEU A 48 5.52 4.17 9.58
N LEU A 49 4.76 4.33 8.51
CA LEU A 49 3.41 4.89 8.51
C LEU A 49 2.46 3.80 8.03
N ALA A 50 1.42 3.50 8.80
CA ALA A 50 0.34 2.61 8.39
C ALA A 50 -0.86 3.44 7.94
N PHE A 51 -1.32 3.20 6.72
CA PHE A 51 -2.49 3.85 6.13
C PHE A 51 -3.63 2.85 6.05
N GLU A 52 -4.80 3.19 6.58
CA GLU A 52 -6.00 2.36 6.48
C GLU A 52 -6.54 2.41 5.03
N ILE A 53 -6.74 1.24 4.44
CA ILE A 53 -7.32 1.05 3.12
C ILE A 53 -8.83 1.01 3.31
N THR A 54 -9.49 2.15 3.14
CA THR A 54 -10.95 2.27 3.33
C THR A 54 -11.75 1.86 2.10
N SER A 55 -11.14 1.90 0.91
CA SER A 55 -11.78 1.46 -0.33
C SER A 55 -10.72 1.19 -1.40
N CYS A 56 -10.66 -0.04 -1.90
CA CYS A 56 -9.90 -0.37 -3.11
C CYS A 56 -10.88 -0.44 -4.28
N GLU A 57 -10.93 0.62 -5.11
CA GLU A 57 -11.71 0.56 -6.35
C GLU A 57 -10.87 -0.14 -7.43
N GLU A 58 -11.29 -1.35 -7.81
CA GLU A 58 -10.75 -2.03 -8.98
C GLU A 58 -11.08 -1.21 -10.24
N MET A 59 -10.07 -0.49 -10.75
CA MET A 59 -10.22 0.26 -11.99
C MET A 59 -9.90 -0.65 -13.17
N THR A 60 -10.90 -1.38 -13.67
CA THR A 60 -10.77 -2.21 -14.87
C THR A 60 -10.59 -1.33 -16.11
N VAL A 61 -9.35 -1.24 -16.59
CA VAL A 61 -9.02 -0.53 -17.84
C VAL A 61 -9.46 -1.40 -19.02
N HIS A 62 -10.40 -0.90 -19.83
CA HIS A 62 -11.05 -1.63 -20.92
C HIS A 62 -10.38 -1.43 -22.28
#